data_AF-A0AA38NM79-F1
#
_entry.id   AF-A0AA38NM79-F1
#
_cell.length_a   1.000
_cell.length_b   1.000
_cell.length_c   1.000
_cell.angle_alpha   90.00
_cell.angle_beta   90.00
_cell.angle_gamma   90.00
#
_symmetry.space_group_name_H-M   'P 1'
#
loop_
_entity.id
_entity.type
_entity.pdbx_description
1 polymer ?
#
loop_
_entity_poly.entity_id
_entity_poly.type
_entity_poly.pdbx_seq_one_letter_code
_entity_poly.pdbx_strand_id
1 'polypeptide(L)'
;LQQELTAIIHNAWHSNFSSPLPSFESHIRGTRTFIDLARSSERRADIRFLFTSSITMSQNWDEREGPYPENLVLDAKTAVGGGYGESKYVAERILAKSGLEAISLRIGQICGGEPNGAWKSSEWFPLSVRACWSLGAVFVPTGEHHWIPMDAASDSVLEIAFHKDWLPFAANLIHPRPVASANIACAVHEALLQELGQGLFLPFLLQVSVGEWIGMLERSVNDHHGDRRNASVSRLAQMTRLSSTHSFNCQRLLSKIIYNLPPSVIPEIRNASKLSKRMRELEPIDESLVSKWVKFWIASGNLHRFEFCSDKPRARL
;
A
#
# COMPACT_ATOMS: atom_id res chain seq x y z
N LEU A 1 31.73 4.45 -12.01
CA LEU A 1 30.24 4.30 -12.13
C LEU A 1 29.77 4.37 -13.59
N GLN A 2 30.02 5.46 -14.33
CA GLN A 2 29.49 5.62 -15.71
C GLN A 2 29.94 4.54 -16.71
N GLN A 3 31.12 3.95 -16.53
CA GLN A 3 31.67 2.91 -17.42
C GLN A 3 31.14 1.49 -17.13
N GLU A 4 30.60 1.26 -15.92
CA GLU A 4 30.19 -0.07 -15.46
C GLU A 4 28.69 -0.18 -15.20
N LEU A 5 27.97 0.94 -15.19
CA LEU A 5 26.52 0.98 -15.02
C LEU A 5 25.81 0.17 -16.10
N THR A 6 24.90 -0.70 -15.68
CA THR A 6 24.06 -1.55 -16.54
C THR A 6 22.57 -1.39 -16.25
N ALA A 7 22.20 -1.07 -15.01
CA ALA A 7 20.82 -0.79 -14.63
C ALA A 7 20.75 0.24 -13.49
N ILE A 8 19.70 1.05 -13.49
CA ILE A 8 19.28 1.90 -12.37
C ILE A 8 17.92 1.40 -11.90
N ILE A 9 17.83 1.00 -10.62
CA ILE A 9 16.55 0.74 -9.94
C ILE A 9 16.27 1.92 -9.03
N HIS A 10 15.51 2.89 -9.53
CA HIS A 10 15.13 4.10 -8.78
C HIS A 10 13.96 3.79 -7.86
N ASN A 11 14.28 3.28 -6.66
CA ASN A 11 13.28 2.94 -5.63
C ASN A 11 13.12 3.99 -4.51
N ALA A 12 14.13 4.83 -4.29
CA ALA A 12 14.16 5.75 -3.17
C ALA A 12 13.09 6.87 -3.30
N TRP A 13 12.00 6.74 -2.55
CA TRP A 13 10.91 7.72 -2.52
C TRP A 13 10.25 7.79 -1.16
N HIS A 14 9.95 8.99 -0.67
CA HIS A 14 9.19 9.15 0.57
C HIS A 14 7.72 8.82 0.30
N SER A 15 7.20 7.71 0.83
CA SER A 15 5.78 7.36 0.68
C SER A 15 4.95 8.09 1.73
N ASN A 16 4.30 9.19 1.33
CA ASN A 16 3.40 9.95 2.20
C ASN A 16 2.19 10.48 1.41
N PHE A 17 1.05 9.84 1.60
CA PHE A 17 -0.20 10.14 0.89
C PHE A 17 -0.93 11.39 1.39
N SER A 18 -0.41 12.06 2.42
CA SER A 18 -0.98 13.30 2.96
C SER A 18 -0.22 14.55 2.53
N SER A 19 0.98 14.39 1.95
CA SER A 19 1.80 15.52 1.55
C SER A 19 1.39 16.07 0.18
N PRO A 20 1.39 17.41 -0.01
CA PRO A 20 1.06 18.01 -1.30
C PRO A 20 2.21 17.82 -2.31
N LEU A 21 1.90 17.88 -3.62
CA LEU A 21 2.89 17.68 -4.69
C LEU A 21 4.23 18.43 -4.51
N PRO A 22 4.27 19.72 -4.11
CA PRO A 22 5.53 20.45 -3.94
C PRO A 22 6.51 19.81 -2.94
N SER A 23 6.04 19.05 -1.95
CA SER A 23 6.94 18.37 -1.00
C SER A 23 7.80 17.29 -1.67
N PHE A 24 7.44 16.86 -2.88
CA PHE A 24 8.14 15.82 -3.63
C PHE A 24 9.10 16.37 -4.68
N GLU A 25 9.32 17.69 -4.75
CA GLU A 25 10.20 18.31 -5.75
C GLU A 25 11.62 17.71 -5.72
N SER A 26 12.17 17.44 -4.53
CA SER A 26 13.48 16.81 -4.37
C SER A 26 13.54 15.41 -4.98
N HIS A 27 12.46 14.62 -4.84
CA HIS A 27 12.36 13.28 -5.44
C HIS A 27 12.26 13.34 -6.96
N ILE A 28 11.44 14.26 -7.48
CA ILE A 28 11.29 14.49 -8.93
C ILE A 28 12.62 14.94 -9.56
N ARG A 29 13.33 15.85 -8.88
CA ARG A 29 14.68 16.28 -9.26
C ARG A 29 15.66 15.11 -9.24
N GLY A 30 15.60 14.26 -8.22
CA GLY A 30 16.39 13.03 -8.13
C GLY A 30 16.18 12.09 -9.32
N THR A 31 14.92 11.91 -9.78
CA THR A 31 14.63 11.15 -11.00
C THR A 31 15.36 11.74 -12.20
N ARG A 32 15.33 13.07 -12.38
CA ARG A 32 16.06 13.73 -13.46
C ARG A 32 17.57 13.53 -13.34
N THR A 33 18.13 13.64 -12.14
CA THR A 33 19.56 13.41 -11.90
C THR A 33 19.99 12.00 -12.27
N PHE A 34 19.21 10.96 -11.94
CA PHE A 34 19.52 9.59 -12.33
C PHE A 34 19.41 9.38 -13.85
N ILE A 35 18.47 10.05 -14.51
CA ILE A 35 18.37 10.04 -15.97
C ILE A 35 19.61 10.68 -16.59
N ASP A 36 20.08 11.81 -16.07
CA ASP A 36 21.30 12.47 -16.55
C ASP A 36 22.53 11.59 -16.35
N LEU A 37 22.63 10.91 -15.21
CA LEU A 37 23.67 9.92 -14.95
C LEU A 37 23.66 8.80 -16.00
N ALA A 38 22.50 8.17 -16.25
CA ALA A 38 22.39 7.11 -17.27
C ALA A 38 22.78 7.63 -18.67
N ARG A 39 22.32 8.83 -19.04
CA ARG A 39 22.62 9.44 -20.35
C ARG A 39 24.08 9.85 -20.52
N SER A 40 24.77 10.13 -19.42
CA SER A 40 26.20 10.46 -19.43
C SER A 40 27.10 9.25 -19.69
N SER A 41 26.58 8.02 -19.59
CA SER A 41 27.33 6.81 -19.93
C SER A 41 27.49 6.66 -21.45
N GLU A 42 28.66 6.19 -21.87
CA GLU A 42 28.92 5.76 -23.26
C GLU A 42 28.05 4.56 -23.65
N ARG A 43 27.64 3.73 -22.68
CA ARG A 43 26.77 2.57 -22.87
C ARG A 43 25.30 2.85 -22.57
N ARG A 44 24.86 4.11 -22.69
CA ARG A 44 23.48 4.52 -22.38
C ARG A 44 22.37 3.73 -23.09
N ALA A 45 22.68 3.15 -24.26
CA ALA A 45 21.74 2.31 -25.00
C ALA A 45 21.50 0.95 -24.32
N ASP A 46 22.45 0.49 -23.51
CA ASP A 46 22.40 -0.79 -22.79
C ASP A 46 21.96 -0.60 -21.32
N ILE A 47 21.78 0.65 -20.87
CA ILE A 47 21.36 0.94 -19.49
C ILE A 47 19.85 0.89 -19.39
N ARG A 48 19.37 0.03 -18.49
CA ARG A 48 17.96 -0.03 -18.12
C ARG A 48 17.63 0.88 -16.97
N PHE A 49 16.53 1.59 -17.08
CA PHE A 49 16.01 2.44 -16.02
C PHE A 49 14.67 1.92 -15.51
N LEU A 50 14.66 1.42 -14.27
CA LEU A 50 13.46 0.96 -13.59
C LEU A 50 13.06 2.02 -12.58
N PHE A 51 11.85 2.55 -12.72
CA PHE A 51 11.27 3.48 -11.76
C PHE A 51 10.20 2.79 -10.94
N THR A 52 10.31 2.80 -9.60
CA THR A 52 9.21 2.34 -8.74
C THR A 52 8.16 3.42 -8.65
N SER A 53 7.14 3.28 -9.48
CA SER A 53 5.95 4.12 -9.53
C SER A 53 4.86 3.53 -8.62
N SER A 54 3.64 4.07 -8.69
CA SER A 54 2.53 3.62 -7.85
C SER A 54 1.23 3.61 -8.63
N ILE A 55 0.37 2.63 -8.35
CA ILE A 55 -1.00 2.61 -8.88
C ILE A 55 -1.83 3.82 -8.44
N THR A 56 -1.43 4.56 -7.41
CA THR A 56 -2.18 5.75 -6.95
C THR A 56 -2.29 6.88 -7.99
N MET A 57 -1.50 6.82 -9.06
CA MET A 57 -1.67 7.74 -10.21
C MET A 57 -2.90 7.45 -11.07
N SER A 58 -3.60 6.33 -10.84
CA SER A 58 -4.88 5.99 -11.49
C SER A 58 -6.09 6.27 -10.59
N GLN A 59 -5.91 7.01 -9.48
CA GLN A 59 -6.96 7.22 -8.47
C GLN A 59 -8.28 7.82 -9.00
N ASN A 60 -8.21 8.61 -10.07
CA ASN A 60 -9.37 9.22 -10.74
C ASN A 60 -9.62 8.64 -12.14
N TRP A 61 -9.05 7.49 -12.48
CA TRP A 61 -9.33 6.83 -13.75
C TRP A 61 -10.82 6.45 -13.87
N ASP A 62 -11.41 6.67 -15.04
CA ASP A 62 -12.80 6.33 -15.31
C ASP A 62 -12.91 4.83 -15.58
N GLU A 63 -13.60 4.12 -14.70
CA GLU A 63 -13.86 2.67 -14.79
C GLU A 63 -14.57 2.30 -16.09
N ARG A 64 -15.31 3.23 -16.70
CA ARG A 64 -15.98 3.05 -18.00
C ARG A 64 -14.98 2.91 -19.16
N GLU A 65 -13.75 3.40 -18.99
CA GLU A 65 -12.66 3.21 -19.95
C GLU A 65 -12.01 1.81 -19.82
N GLY A 66 -12.44 1.02 -18.83
CA GLY A 66 -11.92 -0.32 -18.54
C GLY A 66 -10.73 -0.30 -17.58
N PRO A 67 -9.95 -1.39 -17.54
CA PRO A 67 -8.76 -1.51 -16.70
C PRO A 67 -7.73 -0.41 -16.97
N TYR A 68 -7.04 0.09 -15.94
CA TYR A 68 -5.95 1.06 -16.13
C TYR A 68 -4.81 0.41 -16.93
N PRO A 69 -4.41 0.98 -18.09
CA PRO A 69 -3.55 0.29 -19.04
C PRO A 69 -2.08 0.25 -18.61
N GLU A 70 -1.32 -0.71 -19.13
CA GLU A 70 0.14 -0.80 -18.96
C GLU A 70 0.91 -0.03 -20.05
N ASN A 71 0.41 1.16 -20.42
CA ASN A 71 1.06 2.08 -21.35
C ASN A 71 1.20 3.50 -20.74
N LEU A 72 1.80 4.42 -21.49
CA LEU A 72 1.96 5.81 -21.06
C LEU A 72 0.60 6.54 -21.12
N VAL A 73 0.09 6.92 -19.95
CA VAL A 73 -1.11 7.75 -19.83
C VAL A 73 -0.71 9.23 -19.82
N LEU A 74 -1.36 10.05 -20.65
CA LEU A 74 -1.04 11.47 -20.84
C LEU A 74 -1.96 12.41 -20.06
N ASP A 75 -3.14 11.93 -19.66
CA ASP A 75 -4.10 12.75 -18.91
C ASP A 75 -3.69 12.82 -17.44
N ALA A 76 -3.26 14.00 -17.00
CA ALA A 76 -2.87 14.22 -15.61
C ALA A 76 -4.05 14.06 -14.63
N LYS A 77 -5.30 14.23 -15.10
CA LYS A 77 -6.49 14.16 -14.24
C LYS A 77 -6.60 12.83 -13.50
N THR A 78 -6.07 11.75 -14.07
CA THR A 78 -6.09 10.41 -13.45
C THR A 78 -5.35 10.39 -12.10
N ALA A 79 -4.34 11.23 -11.93
CA ALA A 79 -3.47 11.27 -10.76
C ALA A 79 -3.78 12.42 -9.78
N VAL A 80 -4.50 13.47 -10.22
CA VAL A 80 -4.65 14.73 -9.47
C VAL A 80 -5.33 14.54 -8.12
N GLY A 81 -4.82 15.24 -7.10
CA GLY A 81 -5.49 15.46 -5.82
C GLY A 81 -4.94 14.72 -4.62
N GLY A 82 -3.93 13.84 -4.77
CA GLY A 82 -3.32 13.09 -3.66
C GLY A 82 -1.87 13.44 -3.32
N GLY A 83 -1.21 14.32 -4.10
CA GLY A 83 0.20 14.71 -3.95
C GLY A 83 1.21 13.61 -4.29
N TYR A 84 1.12 12.47 -3.61
CA TYR A 84 1.98 11.31 -3.83
C TYR A 84 1.79 10.72 -5.23
N GLY A 85 0.56 10.38 -5.62
CA GLY A 85 0.25 9.85 -6.96
C GLY A 85 0.63 10.83 -8.07
N GLU A 86 0.38 12.13 -7.85
CA GLU A 86 0.80 13.23 -8.74
C GLU A 86 2.32 13.26 -8.91
N SER A 87 3.07 13.10 -7.83
CA SER A 87 4.54 13.14 -7.87
C SER A 87 5.13 11.98 -8.68
N LYS A 88 4.55 10.77 -8.54
CA LYS A 88 4.91 9.60 -9.34
C LYS A 88 4.53 9.78 -10.81
N TYR A 89 3.36 10.38 -11.07
CA TYR A 89 2.92 10.71 -12.43
C TYR A 89 3.88 11.68 -13.11
N VAL A 90 4.30 12.76 -12.44
CA VAL A 90 5.28 13.72 -12.97
C VAL A 90 6.61 13.04 -13.30
N ALA A 91 7.09 12.14 -12.43
CA ALA A 91 8.30 11.37 -12.70
C ALA A 91 8.17 10.46 -13.94
N GLU A 92 7.01 9.81 -14.16
CA GLU A 92 6.74 9.07 -15.41
C GLU A 92 6.82 9.96 -16.65
N ARG A 93 6.35 11.22 -16.57
CA ARG A 93 6.46 12.18 -17.70
C ARG A 93 7.91 12.50 -18.04
N ILE A 94 8.76 12.69 -17.02
CA ILE A 94 10.18 12.96 -17.20
C ILE A 94 10.87 11.72 -17.79
N LEU A 95 10.55 10.54 -17.26
CA LEU A 95 11.11 9.27 -17.73
C LEU A 95 10.74 8.98 -19.19
N ALA A 96 9.49 9.23 -19.60
CA ALA A 96 9.03 9.08 -20.98
C ALA A 96 9.78 9.98 -21.98
N LYS A 97 10.37 11.09 -21.50
CA LYS A 97 11.17 12.02 -22.32
C LYS A 97 12.68 11.77 -22.20
N SER A 98 13.11 10.75 -21.47
CA SER A 98 14.52 10.47 -21.20
C SER A 98 15.29 10.00 -22.44
N GLY A 99 14.64 9.21 -23.32
CA GLY A 99 15.29 8.50 -24.43
C GLY A 99 16.05 7.25 -23.99
N LEU A 100 15.87 6.79 -22.74
CA LEU A 100 16.47 5.55 -22.21
C LEU A 100 15.52 4.37 -22.41
N GLU A 101 16.05 3.14 -22.40
CA GLU A 101 15.23 1.94 -22.17
C GLU A 101 14.74 1.98 -20.72
N ALA A 102 13.47 2.33 -20.55
CA ALA A 102 12.91 2.61 -19.23
C ALA A 102 11.54 1.95 -19.04
N ILE A 103 11.31 1.46 -17.81
CA ILE A 103 10.03 0.94 -17.37
C ILE A 103 9.59 1.60 -16.07
N SER A 104 8.31 1.97 -16.03
CA SER A 104 7.62 2.38 -14.83
C SER A 104 6.90 1.18 -14.20
N LEU A 105 7.37 0.78 -13.02
CA LEU A 105 6.75 -0.28 -12.24
C LEU A 105 5.70 0.35 -11.32
N ARG A 106 4.43 0.30 -11.70
CA ARG A 106 3.32 0.88 -10.92
C ARG A 106 2.90 -0.10 -9.84
N ILE A 107 3.50 0.02 -8.66
CA ILE A 107 3.32 -0.96 -7.59
C ILE A 107 2.03 -0.66 -6.79
N GLY A 108 1.29 -1.72 -6.49
CA GLY A 108 0.12 -1.72 -5.60
C GLY A 108 0.47 -1.59 -4.12
N GLN A 109 -0.50 -1.92 -3.27
CA GLN A 109 -0.23 -2.07 -1.84
C GLN A 109 0.72 -3.25 -1.62
N ILE A 110 1.87 -2.97 -1.01
CA ILE A 110 2.80 -4.01 -0.58
C ILE A 110 2.39 -4.46 0.82
N CYS A 111 2.29 -5.76 1.06
CA CYS A 111 2.01 -6.34 2.38
C CYS A 111 3.24 -7.06 2.94
N GLY A 112 3.11 -7.55 4.18
CA GLY A 112 4.14 -8.40 4.78
C GLY A 112 4.38 -9.65 3.94
N GLY A 113 5.65 -10.01 3.79
CA GLY A 113 6.09 -11.13 2.97
C GLY A 113 7.04 -12.06 3.71
N GLU A 114 7.58 -13.04 3.01
CA GLU A 114 8.61 -13.93 3.56
C GLU A 114 9.90 -13.16 3.92
N PRO A 115 10.68 -13.64 4.90
CA PRO A 115 10.48 -14.87 5.69
C PRO A 115 9.57 -14.69 6.93
N ASN A 116 9.31 -13.46 7.37
CA ASN A 116 8.78 -13.20 8.73
C ASN A 116 7.51 -12.35 8.77
N GLY A 117 6.91 -12.02 7.64
CA GLY A 117 5.69 -11.21 7.58
C GLY A 117 5.91 -9.73 7.87
N ALA A 118 7.15 -9.22 7.75
CA ALA A 118 7.47 -7.84 8.08
C ALA A 118 6.61 -6.84 7.30
N TRP A 119 5.73 -6.14 8.02
CA TRP A 119 4.90 -5.07 7.49
C TRP A 119 4.95 -3.86 8.41
N LYS A 120 5.32 -2.71 7.86
CA LYS A 120 5.46 -1.43 8.57
C LYS A 120 4.21 -1.06 9.38
N SER A 121 4.32 -1.11 10.70
CA SER A 121 3.23 -0.89 11.67
C SER A 121 2.57 0.49 11.64
N SER A 122 3.20 1.47 10.99
CA SER A 122 2.66 2.83 10.83
C SER A 122 1.82 3.01 9.56
N GLU A 123 1.67 1.96 8.74
CA GLU A 123 0.74 1.97 7.62
C GLU A 123 -0.70 1.75 8.08
N TRP A 124 -1.64 2.12 7.21
CA TRP A 124 -3.07 2.17 7.51
C TRP A 124 -3.63 0.81 7.98
N PHE A 125 -3.23 -0.30 7.34
CA PHE A 125 -3.80 -1.62 7.64
C PHE A 125 -3.34 -2.14 9.01
N PRO A 126 -2.03 -2.20 9.33
CA PRO A 126 -1.57 -2.52 10.68
C PRO A 126 -2.17 -1.61 11.77
N LEU A 127 -2.29 -0.31 11.50
CA LEU A 127 -2.94 0.64 12.42
C LEU A 127 -4.42 0.29 12.65
N SER A 128 -5.12 -0.13 11.59
CA SER A 128 -6.53 -0.53 11.67
C SER A 128 -6.68 -1.82 12.47
N VAL A 129 -5.82 -2.82 12.25
CA VAL A 129 -5.78 -4.06 13.05
C VAL A 129 -5.58 -3.75 14.53
N ARG A 130 -4.61 -2.87 14.85
CA ARG A 130 -4.37 -2.45 16.23
C ARG A 130 -5.57 -1.69 16.82
N ALA A 131 -6.18 -0.77 16.07
CA ALA A 131 -7.36 -0.04 16.54
C ALA A 131 -8.54 -0.99 16.81
N CYS A 132 -8.79 -1.98 15.93
CA CYS A 132 -9.81 -3.00 16.16
C CYS A 132 -9.55 -3.79 17.45
N TRP A 133 -8.29 -4.17 17.69
CA TRP A 133 -7.88 -4.85 18.92
C TRP A 133 -8.10 -3.97 20.16
N SER A 134 -7.65 -2.71 20.15
CA SER A 134 -7.80 -1.77 21.26
C SER A 134 -9.27 -1.46 21.60
N LEU A 135 -10.13 -1.36 20.58
CA LEU A 135 -11.56 -1.08 20.73
C LEU A 135 -12.38 -2.33 21.09
N GLY A 136 -11.79 -3.53 20.98
CA GLY A 136 -12.53 -4.79 21.14
C GLY A 136 -13.60 -5.01 20.06
N ALA A 137 -13.49 -4.33 18.92
CA ALA A 137 -14.47 -4.36 17.85
C ALA A 137 -13.79 -4.38 16.47
N VAL A 138 -14.33 -5.21 15.57
CA VAL A 138 -13.86 -5.37 14.19
C VAL A 138 -15.01 -5.03 13.24
N PHE A 139 -14.71 -4.42 12.11
CA PHE A 139 -15.67 -4.33 11.02
C PHE A 139 -15.35 -5.39 9.97
N VAL A 140 -16.37 -5.98 9.34
CA VAL A 140 -16.15 -6.91 8.23
C VAL A 140 -16.08 -6.11 6.94
N PRO A 141 -14.91 -6.02 6.31
CA PRO A 141 -14.79 -5.33 5.03
C PRO A 141 -15.39 -6.15 3.89
N THR A 142 -15.86 -5.44 2.86
CA THR A 142 -16.34 -6.01 1.61
C THR A 142 -15.33 -5.81 0.48
N GLY A 143 -15.27 -6.73 -0.49
CA GLY A 143 -14.42 -6.61 -1.67
C GLY A 143 -13.23 -7.57 -1.63
N GLU A 144 -12.20 -7.24 -2.39
CA GLU A 144 -11.01 -8.08 -2.53
C GLU A 144 -9.72 -7.25 -2.52
N HIS A 145 -8.60 -7.91 -2.26
CA HIS A 145 -7.27 -7.32 -2.14
C HIS A 145 -6.29 -7.87 -3.15
N HIS A 146 -5.67 -6.96 -3.90
CA HIS A 146 -4.55 -7.24 -4.79
C HIS A 146 -3.19 -6.92 -4.13
N TRP A 147 -3.04 -7.19 -2.83
CA TRP A 147 -1.83 -6.84 -2.09
C TRP A 147 -0.67 -7.77 -2.44
N ILE A 148 0.48 -7.22 -2.77
CA ILE A 148 1.66 -7.98 -3.16
C ILE A 148 2.61 -8.15 -1.96
N PRO A 149 3.01 -9.38 -1.57
CA PRO A 149 4.04 -9.58 -0.56
C PRO A 149 5.36 -8.91 -0.94
N MET A 150 6.06 -8.35 0.05
CA MET A 150 7.33 -7.62 -0.17
C MET A 150 8.38 -8.46 -0.93
N ASP A 151 8.54 -9.74 -0.57
CA ASP A 151 9.47 -10.66 -1.24
C ASP A 151 9.10 -10.85 -2.71
N ALA A 152 7.81 -11.05 -3.00
CA ALA A 152 7.31 -11.19 -4.36
C ALA A 152 7.50 -9.92 -5.18
N ALA A 153 7.27 -8.74 -4.58
CA ALA A 153 7.52 -7.46 -5.22
C ALA A 153 9.01 -7.29 -5.56
N SER A 154 9.92 -7.59 -4.62
CA SER A 154 11.36 -7.47 -4.85
C SER A 154 11.86 -8.44 -5.91
N ASP A 155 11.43 -9.70 -5.87
CA ASP A 155 11.81 -10.71 -6.87
C ASP A 155 11.34 -10.28 -8.26
N SER A 156 10.11 -9.79 -8.36
CA SER A 156 9.53 -9.32 -9.63
C SER A 156 10.32 -8.14 -10.20
N VAL A 157 10.74 -7.18 -9.36
CA VAL A 157 11.58 -6.05 -9.79
C VAL A 157 12.91 -6.55 -10.34
N LEU A 158 13.54 -7.54 -9.69
CA LEU A 158 14.81 -8.11 -10.14
C LEU A 158 14.66 -8.91 -11.44
N GLU A 159 13.63 -9.75 -11.55
CA GLU A 159 13.33 -10.49 -12.79
C GLU A 159 13.11 -9.55 -13.98
N ILE A 160 12.41 -8.43 -13.76
CA ILE A 160 12.21 -7.39 -14.78
C ILE A 160 13.53 -6.68 -15.10
N ALA A 161 14.34 -6.33 -14.10
CA ALA A 161 15.61 -5.64 -14.29
C ALA A 161 16.56 -6.43 -15.20
N PHE A 162 16.58 -7.75 -15.04
CA PHE A 162 17.46 -8.68 -15.76
C PHE A 162 16.74 -9.46 -16.88
N HIS A 163 15.55 -9.04 -17.29
CA HIS A 163 14.81 -9.65 -18.39
C HIS A 163 15.64 -9.63 -19.69
N LYS A 164 15.50 -10.56 -20.63
CA LYS A 164 16.37 -10.55 -21.83
C LYS A 164 15.88 -9.61 -22.93
N ASP A 165 14.57 -9.51 -23.07
CA ASP A 165 13.94 -8.71 -24.13
C ASP A 165 13.72 -7.26 -23.72
N TRP A 166 13.39 -6.44 -24.73
CA TRP A 166 12.96 -5.06 -24.56
C TRP A 166 11.80 -4.92 -23.58
N LEU A 167 11.93 -3.92 -22.71
CA LEU A 167 10.92 -3.63 -21.71
C LEU A 167 9.79 -2.73 -22.25
N PRO A 168 8.52 -3.00 -21.91
CA PRO A 168 7.44 -2.06 -22.14
C PRO A 168 7.61 -0.83 -21.24
N PHE A 169 6.92 0.27 -21.58
CA PHE A 169 7.03 1.51 -20.80
C PHE A 169 6.48 1.39 -19.37
N ALA A 170 5.46 0.55 -19.15
CA ALA A 170 4.88 0.36 -17.82
C ALA A 170 4.51 -1.10 -17.56
N ALA A 171 4.53 -1.48 -16.28
CA ALA A 171 3.95 -2.71 -15.77
C ALA A 171 3.26 -2.43 -14.44
N ASN A 172 2.04 -2.93 -14.23
CA ASN A 172 1.32 -2.76 -12.97
C ASN A 172 1.63 -3.96 -12.06
N LEU A 173 2.37 -3.71 -10.98
CA LEU A 173 2.79 -4.74 -10.02
C LEU A 173 1.78 -4.80 -8.87
N ILE A 174 0.69 -5.53 -9.11
CA ILE A 174 -0.34 -5.86 -8.12
C ILE A 174 -0.56 -7.36 -8.09
N HIS A 175 -1.10 -7.90 -6.99
CA HIS A 175 -1.33 -9.34 -6.88
C HIS A 175 -2.31 -9.84 -7.97
N PRO A 176 -1.95 -10.87 -8.76
CA PRO A 176 -2.76 -11.32 -9.88
C PRO A 176 -3.96 -12.18 -9.46
N ARG A 177 -3.93 -12.72 -8.24
CA ARG A 177 -4.97 -13.57 -7.65
C ARG A 177 -5.50 -12.91 -6.38
N PRO A 178 -6.52 -12.04 -6.47
CA PRO A 178 -6.96 -11.28 -5.30
C PRO A 178 -7.53 -12.19 -4.22
N VAL A 179 -7.49 -11.72 -2.97
CA VAL A 179 -8.07 -12.42 -1.82
C VAL A 179 -9.24 -11.61 -1.26
N ALA A 180 -10.36 -12.28 -0.99
CA ALA A 180 -11.52 -11.64 -0.38
C ALA A 180 -11.15 -10.96 0.93
N SER A 181 -11.62 -9.72 1.11
CA SER A 181 -11.33 -8.92 2.31
C SER A 181 -11.80 -9.60 3.59
N ALA A 182 -12.92 -10.33 3.52
CA ALA A 182 -13.44 -11.13 4.63
C ALA A 182 -12.45 -12.24 5.05
N ASN A 183 -11.79 -12.91 4.12
CA ASN A 183 -10.82 -13.97 4.44
C ASN A 183 -9.60 -13.40 5.18
N ILE A 184 -9.09 -12.25 4.73
CA ILE A 184 -8.00 -11.55 5.42
C ILE A 184 -8.45 -11.13 6.83
N ALA A 185 -9.66 -10.58 6.97
CA ALA A 185 -10.18 -10.16 8.27
C ALA A 185 -10.35 -11.35 9.25
N CYS A 186 -10.87 -12.49 8.78
CA CYS A 186 -10.97 -13.72 9.56
C CYS A 186 -9.59 -14.23 9.99
N ALA A 187 -8.63 -14.34 9.05
CA ALA A 187 -7.28 -14.80 9.35
C ALA A 187 -6.56 -13.89 10.35
N VAL A 188 -6.73 -12.57 10.25
CA VAL A 188 -6.22 -11.62 11.26
C VAL A 188 -6.89 -11.84 12.61
N HIS A 189 -8.21 -11.99 12.64
CA HIS A 189 -8.95 -12.21 13.88
C HIS A 189 -8.48 -13.48 14.60
N GLU A 190 -8.34 -14.58 13.88
CA GLU A 190 -7.86 -15.86 14.41
C GLU A 190 -6.43 -15.75 14.94
N ALA A 191 -5.52 -15.14 14.16
CA ALA A 191 -4.14 -14.91 14.58
C ALA A 191 -4.05 -14.03 15.84
N LEU A 192 -4.88 -12.99 15.96
CA LEU A 192 -4.94 -12.16 17.17
C LEU A 192 -5.41 -12.95 18.40
N LEU A 193 -6.46 -13.77 18.25
CA LEU A 193 -6.96 -14.60 19.35
C LEU A 193 -5.94 -15.66 19.78
N GLN A 194 -5.23 -16.27 18.83
CA GLN A 194 -4.20 -17.27 19.10
C GLN A 194 -3.03 -16.68 19.90
N GLU A 195 -2.53 -15.51 19.49
CA GLU A 195 -1.32 -14.91 20.05
C GLU A 195 -1.60 -14.07 21.31
N LEU A 196 -2.75 -13.39 21.38
CA LEU A 196 -3.04 -12.41 22.44
C LEU A 196 -4.28 -12.77 23.27
N GLY A 197 -5.18 -13.61 22.76
CA GLY A 197 -6.47 -13.95 23.38
C GLY A 197 -6.39 -14.92 24.55
N GLN A 198 -5.30 -15.67 24.72
CA GLN A 198 -5.20 -16.74 25.73
C GLN A 198 -5.41 -16.23 27.16
N GLY A 199 -6.53 -16.59 27.80
CA GLY A 199 -6.86 -16.18 29.16
C GLY A 199 -7.51 -14.78 29.29
N LEU A 200 -7.91 -14.16 28.17
CA LEU A 200 -8.82 -13.02 28.19
C LEU A 200 -10.28 -13.52 28.15
N PHE A 201 -11.17 -12.91 28.92
CA PHE A 201 -12.62 -13.09 28.78
C PHE A 201 -13.14 -12.27 27.60
N LEU A 202 -12.54 -12.46 26.42
CA LEU A 202 -12.97 -11.91 25.14
C LEU A 202 -13.25 -13.10 24.23
N PRO A 203 -14.48 -13.67 24.27
CA PRO A 203 -14.79 -14.83 23.45
C PRO A 203 -14.79 -14.52 21.95
N PHE A 204 -14.88 -13.25 21.55
CA PHE A 204 -14.82 -12.74 20.17
C PHE A 204 -14.58 -11.22 20.18
N LEU A 205 -14.06 -10.67 19.08
CA LEU A 205 -14.11 -9.22 18.83
C LEU A 205 -15.53 -8.89 18.36
N LEU A 206 -16.14 -7.82 18.87
CA LEU A 206 -17.49 -7.43 18.46
C LEU A 206 -17.49 -7.02 16.99
N GLN A 207 -18.27 -7.71 16.15
CA GLN A 207 -18.45 -7.30 14.77
C GLN A 207 -19.41 -6.10 14.70
N VAL A 208 -18.97 -5.01 14.07
CA VAL A 208 -19.75 -3.76 13.91
C VAL A 208 -19.72 -3.27 12.46
N SER A 209 -20.63 -2.37 12.09
CA SER A 209 -20.55 -1.67 10.81
C SER A 209 -19.36 -0.70 10.77
N VAL A 210 -18.92 -0.33 9.55
CA VAL A 210 -17.85 0.67 9.36
C VAL A 210 -18.22 2.00 10.02
N GLY A 211 -19.48 2.45 9.91
CA GLY A 211 -19.95 3.70 10.51
C GLY A 211 -19.91 3.67 12.04
N GLU A 212 -20.34 2.57 12.66
CA GLU A 212 -20.25 2.38 14.11
C GLU A 212 -18.81 2.35 14.58
N TRP A 213 -17.93 1.65 13.86
CA TRP A 213 -16.51 1.55 14.17
C TRP A 213 -15.80 2.92 14.11
N ILE A 214 -16.11 3.74 13.10
CA ILE A 214 -15.62 5.14 13.03
C ILE A 214 -16.11 5.93 14.23
N GLY A 215 -17.39 5.81 14.59
CA GLY A 215 -17.93 6.46 15.79
C GLY A 215 -17.23 6.03 17.06
N MET A 216 -16.85 4.75 17.19
CA MET A 216 -16.04 4.25 18.31
C MET A 216 -14.63 4.84 18.31
N LEU A 217 -13.99 4.91 17.14
CA LEU A 217 -12.67 5.52 16.95
C LEU A 217 -12.68 7.00 17.37
N GLU A 218 -13.67 7.77 16.91
CA GLU A 218 -13.80 9.20 17.24
C GLU A 218 -14.07 9.45 18.73
N ARG A 219 -14.92 8.63 19.36
CA ARG A 219 -15.16 8.70 20.81
C ARG A 219 -13.90 8.38 21.61
N SER A 220 -13.19 7.30 21.25
CA SER A 220 -11.95 6.91 21.93
C SER A 220 -10.86 7.98 21.86
N VAL A 221 -10.76 8.73 20.75
CA VAL A 221 -9.86 9.89 20.67
C VAL A 221 -10.29 11.01 21.61
N ASN A 222 -11.60 11.26 21.71
CA ASN A 222 -12.12 12.33 22.57
C ASN A 222 -12.00 12.02 24.06
N ASP A 223 -12.19 10.76 24.46
CA ASP A 223 -12.23 10.34 25.85
C ASP A 223 -10.82 10.18 26.46
N HIS A 224 -9.80 9.93 25.63
CA HIS A 224 -8.44 9.59 26.08
C HIS A 224 -7.37 10.46 25.41
N HIS A 225 -7.67 11.75 25.19
CA HIS A 225 -6.72 12.72 24.63
C HIS A 225 -5.36 12.67 25.35
N GLY A 226 -4.30 12.34 24.60
CA GLY A 226 -2.93 12.28 25.11
C GLY A 226 -2.47 10.94 25.70
N ASP A 227 -3.33 9.91 25.76
CA ASP A 227 -2.88 8.56 26.15
C ASP A 227 -2.02 7.93 25.04
N ARG A 228 -0.76 7.62 25.36
CA ARG A 228 0.18 6.97 24.44
C ARG A 228 -0.33 5.60 23.96
N ARG A 229 -1.17 4.91 24.74
CA ARG A 229 -1.79 3.63 24.36
C ARG A 229 -2.74 3.79 23.17
N ASN A 230 -3.39 4.96 23.04
CA ASN A 230 -4.29 5.29 21.94
C ASN A 230 -3.59 5.97 20.75
N ALA A 231 -2.25 5.96 20.68
CA ALA A 231 -1.54 6.63 19.58
C ALA A 231 -1.92 6.11 18.19
N SER A 232 -2.22 4.82 18.03
CA SER A 232 -2.75 4.26 16.78
C SER A 232 -4.14 4.76 16.45
N VAL A 233 -5.04 4.75 17.44
CA VAL A 233 -6.43 5.21 17.35
C VAL A 233 -6.46 6.69 16.96
N SER A 234 -5.66 7.53 17.64
CA SER A 234 -5.53 8.95 17.33
C SER A 234 -4.93 9.20 15.95
N ARG A 235 -3.90 8.45 15.55
CA ARG A 235 -3.30 8.58 14.21
C ARG A 235 -4.28 8.16 13.12
N LEU A 236 -5.01 7.08 13.32
CA LEU A 236 -6.00 6.59 12.36
C LEU A 236 -7.20 7.53 12.27
N ALA A 237 -7.68 8.07 13.41
CA ALA A 237 -8.71 9.08 13.44
C ALA A 237 -8.27 10.39 12.76
N GLN A 238 -7.00 10.77 12.90
CA GLN A 238 -6.45 11.90 12.15
C GLN A 238 -6.46 11.60 10.64
N MET A 239 -6.08 10.39 10.23
CA MET A 239 -6.14 9.97 8.82
C MET A 239 -7.58 10.00 8.28
N THR A 240 -8.58 9.59 9.07
CA THR A 240 -10.00 9.67 8.68
C THR A 240 -10.58 11.09 8.72
N ARG A 241 -10.01 12.02 9.51
CA ARG A 241 -10.42 13.44 9.53
C ARG A 241 -9.77 14.26 8.42
N LEU A 242 -8.53 13.92 8.03
CA LEU A 242 -7.86 14.55 6.88
C LEU A 242 -8.59 14.22 5.57
N SER A 243 -9.26 13.07 5.49
CA SER A 243 -10.11 12.73 4.35
C SER A 243 -11.42 13.54 4.29
N SER A 244 -11.90 14.14 5.39
CA SER A 244 -13.13 14.97 5.40
C SER A 244 -12.90 16.47 5.18
N THR A 245 -11.65 16.95 5.23
CA THR A 245 -11.30 18.39 5.21
C THR A 245 -10.51 18.84 3.98
N HIS A 246 -10.02 17.91 3.16
CA HIS A 246 -9.34 18.23 1.90
C HIS A 246 -10.23 17.97 0.69
N SER A 247 -9.99 18.75 -0.38
CA SER A 247 -10.61 18.68 -1.71
C SER A 247 -11.14 17.28 -2.05
N PHE A 248 -12.37 17.22 -2.59
CA PHE A 248 -13.18 16.03 -2.95
C PHE A 248 -12.42 14.77 -3.45
N ASN A 249 -11.20 14.90 -3.97
CA ASN A 249 -10.39 13.79 -4.50
C ASN A 249 -9.44 13.12 -3.47
N CYS A 250 -8.87 13.86 -2.51
CA CYS A 250 -8.08 13.30 -1.40
C CYS A 250 -8.95 12.39 -0.50
N GLN A 251 -10.22 12.81 -0.37
CA GLN A 251 -11.27 12.09 0.34
C GLN A 251 -11.43 10.66 -0.20
N ARG A 252 -11.54 10.47 -1.52
CA ARG A 252 -11.80 9.17 -2.17
C ARG A 252 -10.70 8.13 -1.93
N LEU A 253 -9.42 8.52 -1.91
CA LEU A 253 -8.32 7.54 -1.81
C LEU A 253 -8.17 7.03 -0.38
N LEU A 254 -8.07 7.92 0.61
CA LEU A 254 -7.94 7.54 2.01
C LEU A 254 -9.22 6.93 2.56
N SER A 255 -10.39 7.39 2.13
CA SER A 255 -11.66 6.73 2.45
C SER A 255 -11.71 5.32 1.88
N LYS A 256 -11.33 5.10 0.62
CA LYS A 256 -11.34 3.73 0.04
C LYS A 256 -10.32 2.81 0.69
N ILE A 257 -9.13 3.34 0.99
CA ILE A 257 -8.07 2.59 1.68
C ILE A 257 -8.52 2.23 3.10
N ILE A 258 -9.04 3.19 3.88
CA ILE A 258 -9.46 2.96 5.27
C ILE A 258 -10.76 2.17 5.37
N TYR A 259 -11.72 2.39 4.46
CA TYR A 259 -12.98 1.66 4.39
C TYR A 259 -12.86 0.34 3.64
N ASN A 260 -11.64 -0.01 3.22
CA ASN A 260 -11.34 -1.24 2.50
C ASN A 260 -12.23 -1.45 1.27
N LEU A 261 -12.66 -0.34 0.64
CA LEU A 261 -13.46 -0.39 -0.56
C LEU A 261 -12.58 -0.94 -1.68
N PRO A 262 -13.11 -1.82 -2.55
CA PRO A 262 -12.35 -2.35 -3.67
C PRO A 262 -11.72 -1.19 -4.45
N PRO A 263 -10.49 -1.37 -4.96
CA PRO A 263 -9.89 -0.35 -5.80
C PRO A 263 -10.90 -0.03 -6.91
N SER A 264 -11.18 1.26 -7.09
CA SER A 264 -12.11 1.68 -8.15
C SER A 264 -11.74 1.06 -9.49
N VAL A 265 -10.45 0.89 -9.74
CA VAL A 265 -9.93 0.39 -11.00
C VAL A 265 -9.02 -0.77 -10.72
N ILE A 266 -9.25 -1.89 -11.40
CA ILE A 266 -8.32 -3.00 -11.47
C ILE A 266 -7.39 -2.72 -12.66
N PRO A 267 -6.09 -2.42 -12.43
CA PRO A 267 -5.13 -2.24 -13.52
C PRO A 267 -4.96 -3.51 -14.35
N GLU A 268 -4.60 -3.37 -15.62
CA GLU A 268 -4.10 -4.49 -16.42
C GLU A 268 -2.80 -5.02 -15.82
N ILE A 269 -2.58 -6.34 -15.84
CA ILE A 269 -1.40 -6.99 -15.23
C ILE A 269 -0.59 -7.84 -16.23
N ARG A 270 -0.83 -7.64 -17.53
CA ARG A 270 -0.28 -8.48 -18.60
C ARG A 270 1.24 -8.40 -18.65
N ASN A 271 1.82 -7.20 -18.56
CA ASN A 271 3.26 -6.99 -18.62
C ASN A 271 3.93 -7.53 -17.35
N ALA A 272 3.36 -7.29 -16.16
CA ALA A 272 3.88 -7.86 -14.93
C ALA A 272 3.93 -9.40 -14.98
N SER A 273 2.84 -10.05 -15.40
CA SER A 273 2.80 -11.51 -15.56
C SER A 273 3.69 -12.01 -16.70
N LYS A 274 3.89 -11.25 -17.78
CA LYS A 274 4.78 -11.64 -18.87
C LYS A 274 6.24 -11.60 -18.42
N LEU A 275 6.65 -10.53 -17.75
CA LEU A 275 8.06 -10.26 -17.44
C LEU A 275 8.55 -10.97 -16.17
N SER A 276 7.64 -11.29 -15.24
CA SER A 276 8.01 -11.92 -13.97
C SER A 276 7.42 -13.32 -13.84
N LYS A 277 8.30 -14.30 -13.61
CA LYS A 277 7.92 -15.66 -13.22
C LYS A 277 7.30 -15.64 -11.83
N ARG A 278 7.89 -14.89 -10.89
CA ARG A 278 7.35 -14.74 -9.55
C ARG A 278 5.88 -14.30 -9.58
N MET A 279 5.53 -13.30 -10.39
CA MET A 279 4.13 -12.88 -10.54
C MET A 279 3.21 -13.98 -11.06
N ARG A 280 3.65 -14.81 -12.02
CA ARG A 280 2.80 -15.90 -12.55
C ARG A 280 2.55 -17.02 -11.55
N GLU A 281 3.50 -17.27 -10.67
CA GLU A 281 3.47 -18.38 -9.71
C GLU A 281 3.06 -17.93 -8.30
N LEU A 282 2.70 -16.66 -8.12
CA LEU A 282 2.36 -16.11 -6.82
C LEU A 282 1.00 -16.62 -6.34
N GLU A 283 1.01 -17.52 -5.38
CA GLU A 283 -0.20 -18.03 -4.76
C GLU A 283 -0.93 -16.95 -3.94
N PRO A 284 -2.27 -17.04 -3.82
CA PRO A 284 -3.05 -16.11 -2.99
C PRO A 284 -2.51 -16.03 -1.56
N ILE A 285 -2.64 -14.85 -0.93
CA ILE A 285 -2.33 -14.66 0.49
C ILE A 285 -3.19 -15.64 1.31
N ASP A 286 -2.51 -16.46 2.11
CA ASP A 286 -3.11 -17.46 2.99
C ASP A 286 -3.05 -17.06 4.46
N GLU A 287 -3.71 -17.86 5.31
CA GLU A 287 -3.74 -17.67 6.76
C GLU A 287 -2.35 -17.74 7.39
N SER A 288 -1.45 -18.55 6.83
CA SER A 288 -0.07 -18.71 7.30
C SER A 288 0.70 -17.40 7.19
N LEU A 289 0.62 -16.72 6.04
CA LEU A 289 1.25 -15.42 5.83
C LEU A 289 0.63 -14.34 6.72
N VAL A 290 -0.70 -14.32 6.86
CA VAL A 290 -1.40 -13.38 7.76
C VAL A 290 -0.96 -13.55 9.22
N SER A 291 -0.81 -14.80 9.68
CA SER A 291 -0.28 -15.11 11.02
C SER A 291 1.12 -14.53 11.23
N LYS A 292 1.99 -14.58 10.21
CA LYS A 292 3.32 -13.96 10.26
C LYS A 292 3.25 -12.45 10.44
N TRP A 293 2.29 -11.76 9.80
CA TRP A 293 2.10 -10.31 9.98
C TRP A 293 1.81 -9.97 11.44
N VAL A 294 0.86 -10.67 12.05
CA VAL A 294 0.47 -10.46 13.46
C VAL A 294 1.64 -10.73 14.39
N LYS A 295 2.33 -11.86 14.22
CA LYS A 295 3.54 -12.21 14.98
C LYS A 295 4.63 -11.14 14.86
N PHE A 296 4.84 -10.59 13.67
CA PHE A 296 5.79 -9.51 13.46
C PHE A 296 5.38 -8.22 14.21
N TRP A 297 4.11 -7.83 14.17
CA TRP A 297 3.65 -6.65 14.91
C TRP A 297 3.76 -6.80 16.43
N ILE A 298 3.53 -8.01 16.95
CA ILE A 298 3.74 -8.34 18.36
C ILE A 298 5.23 -8.28 18.71
N ALA A 299 6.08 -8.98 17.94
CA ALA A 299 7.52 -9.03 18.17
C ALA A 299 8.20 -7.67 18.06
N SER A 300 7.70 -6.79 17.18
CA SER A 300 8.20 -5.41 17.03
C SER A 300 7.68 -4.43 18.09
N GLY A 301 6.84 -4.89 19.02
CA GLY A 301 6.26 -4.05 20.07
C GLY A 301 5.27 -3.01 19.56
N ASN A 302 4.59 -3.30 18.45
CA ASN A 302 3.58 -2.42 17.86
C ASN A 302 2.15 -2.90 18.09
N LEU A 303 1.98 -4.08 18.69
CA LEU A 303 0.70 -4.68 19.03
C LEU A 303 0.88 -5.46 20.33
N HIS A 304 0.06 -5.18 21.35
CA HIS A 304 0.22 -5.79 22.67
C HIS A 304 -1.10 -6.23 23.30
N ARG A 305 -0.98 -7.22 24.18
CA ARG A 305 -2.12 -7.83 24.88
C ARG A 305 -2.96 -6.85 25.70
N PHE A 306 -2.35 -5.82 26.29
CA PHE A 306 -3.03 -4.88 27.20
C PHE A 306 -3.34 -3.51 26.59
N GLU A 307 -3.54 -3.42 25.27
CA GLU A 307 -3.93 -2.18 24.59
C GLU A 307 -5.44 -1.85 24.70
N PHE A 308 -6.17 -2.47 25.62
CA PHE A 308 -7.60 -2.22 25.78
C PHE A 308 -7.85 -0.80 26.26
N CYS A 309 -8.69 -0.07 25.52
CA CYS A 309 -9.34 1.12 26.05
C CYS A 309 -10.15 0.69 27.28
N SER A 310 -10.02 1.41 28.38
CA SER A 310 -10.62 1.06 29.68
C SER A 310 -12.14 0.93 29.67
N ASP A 311 -12.79 1.37 28.60
CA ASP A 311 -14.24 1.31 28.42
C ASP A 311 -14.60 0.15 27.51
N LYS A 312 -14.68 -1.06 28.09
CA LYS A 312 -15.46 -2.14 27.48
C LYS A 312 -16.86 -1.59 27.19
N PRO A 313 -17.42 -1.81 25.99
CA PRO A 313 -18.85 -1.63 25.81
C PRO A 313 -19.52 -2.58 26.82
N ARG A 314 -20.15 -2.00 27.85
CA ARG A 314 -21.06 -2.76 28.70
C ARG A 314 -22.16 -3.23 27.76
N ALA A 315 -22.10 -4.50 27.36
CA ALA A 315 -23.25 -5.15 26.78
C ALA A 315 -24.41 -4.88 27.73
N ARG A 316 -25.37 -4.06 27.28
CA ARG A 316 -26.65 -3.96 27.97
C ARG A 316 -27.32 -5.31 27.76
N LEU A 317 -27.16 -6.18 28.77
CA LEU A 317 -28.10 -7.28 29.00
C LEU A 317 -29.47 -6.69 29.31
#